data_AF-A0A7V9HGU4-F1
#
_entry.id   AF-A0A7V9HGU4-F1
#
_cell.length_a   1.000
_cell.length_b   1.000
_cell.length_c   1.000
_cell.angle_alpha   90.00
_cell.angle_beta   90.00
_cell.angle_gamma   90.00
#
_symmetry.space_group_name_H-M   'P 1'
#
loop_
_entity.id
_entity.type
_entity.pdbx_description
1 polymer ?
#
loop_
_entity_poly.entity_id
_entity_poly.type
_entity_poly.pdbx_seq_one_letter_code
_entity_poly.pdbx_strand_id
1 'polypeptide(L)'
;ASGEAVEFPPTVLRILHQVARLLAGDKALVLRAIGSELTIYQSAELLNVPIPYLVRLLDEGTLPYRQEGEIRLVPHNELLAYRLQDKAQRREALRELTRLSQELRLYDLDLSTIKLKRLAEFDEEVEP
;
A
#
# COMPACT_ATOMS: atom_id res chain seq x y z
N ALA A 1 22.97 -11.19 36.40
CA ALA A 1 23.11 -10.03 35.50
C ALA A 1 22.88 -8.78 36.33
N SER A 2 23.83 -7.85 36.36
CA SER A 2 23.64 -6.53 36.96
C SER A 2 22.68 -5.74 36.07
N GLY A 3 21.42 -5.67 36.46
CA GLY A 3 20.42 -4.89 35.74
C GLY A 3 20.62 -3.41 36.04
N GLU A 4 20.78 -2.60 35.01
CA GLU A 4 20.73 -1.14 35.11
C GLU A 4 19.27 -0.70 34.98
N ALA A 5 18.78 0.08 35.94
CA ALA A 5 17.44 0.64 35.88
C ALA A 5 17.45 1.87 34.97
N VAL A 6 16.74 1.80 33.84
CA VAL A 6 16.60 2.90 32.88
C VAL A 6 15.17 3.43 32.97
N GLU A 7 15.02 4.73 33.25
CA GLU A 7 13.71 5.38 33.21
C GLU A 7 13.26 5.64 31.77
N PHE A 8 12.04 5.21 31.46
CA PHE A 8 11.43 5.42 30.14
C PHE A 8 10.23 6.37 30.25
N PRO A 9 10.06 7.32 29.30
CA PRO A 9 8.82 8.08 29.18
C PRO A 9 7.61 7.14 28.98
N PRO A 10 6.41 7.48 29.50
CA PRO A 10 5.22 6.63 29.36
C PRO A 10 4.90 6.25 27.91
N THR A 11 5.18 7.14 26.95
CA THR A 11 5.00 6.89 25.53
C THR A 11 5.91 5.77 25.01
N VAL A 12 7.16 5.69 25.47
CA VAL A 12 8.11 4.64 25.08
C VAL A 12 7.67 3.29 25.65
N LEU A 13 7.23 3.27 26.91
CA LEU A 13 6.69 2.06 27.54
C LEU A 13 5.52 1.46 26.76
N ARG A 14 4.58 2.29 26.23
CA ARG A 14 3.49 1.78 25.39
C ARG A 14 4.00 1.10 24.11
N ILE A 15 5.00 1.69 23.46
CA ILE A 15 5.60 1.14 22.24
C ILE A 15 6.26 -0.21 22.57
N LEU A 16 7.06 -0.28 23.64
CA LEU A 16 7.71 -1.51 24.08
C LEU A 16 6.69 -2.61 24.39
N HIS A 17 5.57 -2.27 25.02
CA HIS A 17 4.49 -3.21 25.30
C HIS A 17 3.89 -3.78 24.01
N GLN A 18 3.74 -2.96 22.97
CA GLN A 18 3.23 -3.39 21.68
C GLN A 18 4.24 -4.25 20.91
N VAL A 19 5.53 -3.89 20.98
CA VAL A 19 6.64 -4.70 20.44
C VAL A 19 6.67 -6.08 21.11
N ALA A 20 6.59 -6.13 22.44
CA ALA A 20 6.58 -7.39 23.19
C ALA A 20 5.42 -8.32 22.77
N ARG A 21 4.22 -7.76 22.54
CA ARG A 21 3.07 -8.53 22.03
C ARG A 21 3.28 -9.07 20.61
N LEU A 22 3.98 -8.33 19.76
CA LEU A 22 4.31 -8.80 18.40
C LEU A 22 5.35 -9.92 18.45
N LEU A 23 6.38 -9.79 19.28
CA LEU A 23 7.42 -10.82 19.48
C LEU A 23 6.85 -12.11 20.08
N ALA A 24 5.86 -12.01 20.97
CA ALA A 24 5.18 -13.17 21.53
C ALA A 24 4.41 -14.01 20.49
N GLY A 25 4.15 -13.46 19.30
CA GLY A 25 3.39 -14.13 18.23
C GLY A 25 4.24 -14.84 17.18
N ASP A 26 5.51 -15.15 17.45
CA ASP A 26 6.48 -15.72 16.49
C ASP A 26 6.66 -14.86 15.22
N LYS A 27 6.39 -13.56 15.30
CA LYS A 27 6.55 -12.62 14.18
C LYS A 27 7.92 -11.96 14.21
N ALA A 28 8.59 -11.95 13.06
CA ALA A 28 9.76 -11.11 12.86
C ALA A 28 9.36 -9.63 12.87
N LEU A 29 10.05 -8.83 13.68
CA LEU A 29 9.86 -7.39 13.76
C LEU A 29 11.13 -6.68 13.32
N VAL A 30 10.99 -5.65 12.48
CA VAL A 30 12.07 -4.74 12.11
C VAL A 30 11.73 -3.35 12.64
N LEU A 31 12.57 -2.83 13.53
CA LEU A 31 12.51 -1.45 14.02
C LEU A 31 13.62 -0.64 13.34
N ARG A 32 13.22 0.43 12.64
CA ARG A 32 14.15 1.31 11.92
C ARG A 32 13.86 2.76 12.30
N ALA A 33 14.89 3.48 12.72
CA ALA A 33 14.83 4.94 12.79
C ALA A 33 14.82 5.47 11.36
N ILE A 34 13.76 6.20 11.01
CA ILE A 34 13.62 6.80 9.68
C ILE A 34 14.04 8.26 9.79
N GLY A 35 14.94 8.70 8.91
CA GLY A 35 15.34 10.10 8.80
C GLY A 35 14.17 10.99 8.36
N SER A 36 14.31 12.29 8.52
CA SER A 36 13.29 13.25 8.06
C SER A 36 13.13 13.25 6.53
N GLU A 37 14.17 12.86 5.81
CA GLU A 37 14.21 12.75 4.35
C GLU A 37 14.65 11.34 3.95
N LEU A 38 14.13 10.87 2.81
CA LEU A 38 14.28 9.50 2.34
C LEU A 38 14.76 9.48 0.90
N THR A 39 15.68 8.57 0.58
CA THR A 39 16.07 8.37 -0.82
C THR A 39 14.90 7.83 -1.64
N ILE A 40 14.98 7.93 -2.98
CA ILE A 40 13.99 7.31 -3.88
C ILE A 40 13.78 5.83 -3.52
N TYR A 41 14.86 5.08 -3.27
CA TYR A 41 14.78 3.66 -2.96
C TYR A 41 14.03 3.40 -1.64
N GLN A 42 14.37 4.13 -0.58
CA GLN A 42 13.69 4.01 0.72
C GLN A 42 12.22 4.41 0.63
N SER A 43 11.93 5.43 -0.17
CA SER A 43 10.57 5.91 -0.41
C SER A 43 9.74 4.89 -1.18
N ALA A 44 10.32 4.27 -2.21
CA ALA A 44 9.67 3.22 -3.00
C ALA A 44 9.40 1.97 -2.15
N GLU A 45 10.36 1.58 -1.30
CA GLU A 45 10.20 0.50 -0.31
C GLU A 45 9.04 0.81 0.65
N LEU A 46 8.97 2.03 1.19
CA LEU A 46 7.93 2.43 2.16
C LEU A 46 6.52 2.56 1.56
N LEU A 47 6.43 2.94 0.28
CA LEU A 47 5.17 2.94 -0.47
C LEU A 47 4.81 1.56 -1.03
N ASN A 48 5.75 0.61 -1.02
CA ASN A 48 5.63 -0.70 -1.64
C ASN A 48 5.26 -0.59 -3.13
N VAL A 49 6.00 0.26 -3.86
CA VAL A 49 5.80 0.52 -5.30
C VAL A 49 7.10 0.34 -6.08
N PRO A 50 7.03 0.02 -7.39
CA PRO A 50 8.21 0.03 -8.24
C PRO A 50 8.85 1.43 -8.29
N ILE A 51 10.18 1.49 -8.28
CA ILE A 51 10.92 2.74 -8.38
C ILE A 51 10.54 3.57 -9.62
N PRO A 52 10.36 2.99 -10.83
CA PRO A 52 9.94 3.77 -11.99
C PRO A 52 8.61 4.50 -11.78
N TYR A 53 7.69 3.92 -11.01
CA TYR A 53 6.43 4.56 -10.68
C TYR A 53 6.63 5.74 -9.73
N LEU A 54 7.46 5.58 -8.69
CA LEU A 54 7.79 6.70 -7.80
C LEU A 54 8.49 7.84 -8.55
N VAL A 55 9.45 7.52 -9.42
CA VAL A 55 10.15 8.53 -10.24
C VAL A 55 9.15 9.34 -11.06
N ARG A 56 8.18 8.67 -11.69
CA ARG A 56 7.10 9.35 -12.42
C ARG A 56 6.28 10.29 -11.53
N LEU A 57 5.93 9.90 -10.31
CA LEU A 57 5.21 10.77 -9.37
C LEU A 57 6.02 12.02 -8.98
N LEU A 58 7.34 11.87 -8.85
CA LEU A 58 8.25 12.98 -8.58
C LEU A 58 8.34 13.92 -9.79
N ASP A 59 8.49 13.37 -10.99
CA ASP A 59 8.61 14.14 -12.24
C ASP A 59 7.29 14.86 -12.58
N GLU A 60 6.14 14.26 -12.28
CA GLU A 60 4.80 14.86 -12.41
C GLU A 60 4.50 15.92 -11.32
N GLY A 61 5.40 16.09 -10.34
CA GLY A 61 5.21 17.03 -9.22
C GLY A 61 4.11 16.63 -8.23
N THR A 62 3.61 15.39 -8.33
CA THR A 62 2.57 14.87 -7.42
C THR A 62 3.12 14.67 -6.00
N LEU A 63 4.40 14.33 -5.89
CA LEU A 63 5.09 14.16 -4.63
C LEU A 63 6.30 15.10 -4.58
N PRO A 64 6.41 15.99 -3.57
CA PRO A 64 7.52 16.91 -3.46
C PRO A 64 8.82 16.17 -3.12
N TYR A 65 9.93 16.67 -3.64
CA TYR A 65 11.27 16.20 -3.31
C TYR A 65 12.27 17.35 -3.29
N ARG A 66 13.37 17.14 -2.56
CA ARG A 66 14.58 17.95 -2.60
C ARG A 66 15.63 17.22 -3.43
N GLN A 67 16.46 17.96 -4.13
CA GLN A 67 17.62 17.40 -4.82
C GLN A 67 18.90 17.85 -4.14
N GLU A 68 19.76 16.87 -3.80
CA GLU A 68 21.10 17.11 -3.26
C GLU A 68 22.10 16.42 -4.19
N GLY A 69 22.76 17.24 -5.04
CA GLY A 69 23.56 16.73 -6.16
C GLY A 69 22.71 15.92 -7.15
N GLU A 70 23.03 14.63 -7.30
CA GLU A 70 22.28 13.71 -8.16
C GLU A 70 21.17 12.94 -7.40
N ILE A 71 21.15 13.02 -6.07
CA ILE A 71 20.23 12.24 -5.24
C ILE A 71 18.94 13.04 -5.03
N ARG A 72 17.79 12.40 -5.29
CA ARG A 72 16.48 12.93 -4.89
C ARG A 72 16.09 12.39 -3.52
N LEU A 73 15.70 13.31 -2.66
CA LEU A 73 15.32 13.10 -1.26
C LEU A 73 13.86 13.52 -1.08
N VAL A 74 13.04 12.60 -0.60
CA VAL A 74 11.61 12.82 -0.35
C VAL A 74 11.40 13.04 1.14
N PRO A 75 10.77 14.15 1.56
CA PRO A 75 10.40 14.35 2.96
C PRO A 75 9.45 13.25 3.44
N HIS A 76 9.75 12.64 4.59
CA HIS A 76 8.98 11.52 5.12
C HIS A 76 7.51 11.87 5.42
N ASN A 77 7.25 13.09 5.88
CA ASN A 77 5.91 13.60 6.14
C ASN A 77 5.06 13.65 4.86
N GLU A 78 5.65 14.13 3.76
CA GLU A 78 4.99 14.22 2.45
C GLU A 78 4.69 12.83 1.90
N LEU A 79 5.66 11.91 2.03
CA LEU A 79 5.48 10.50 1.64
C LEU A 79 4.32 9.84 2.41
N LEU A 80 4.23 10.12 3.72
CA LEU A 80 3.17 9.57 4.57
C LEU A 80 1.80 10.16 4.20
N ALA A 81 1.74 11.47 3.94
CA ALA A 81 0.52 12.15 3.52
C ALA A 81 0.00 11.58 2.18
N TYR A 82 0.89 11.44 1.20
CA TYR A 82 0.57 10.81 -0.09
C TYR A 82 0.01 9.39 0.09
N ARG A 83 0.67 8.56 0.91
CA ARG A 83 0.22 7.18 1.16
C ARG A 83 -1.18 7.13 1.79
N LEU A 84 -1.49 8.05 2.69
CA LEU A 84 -2.80 8.12 3.35
C LEU A 84 -3.89 8.55 2.36
N GLN A 85 -3.61 9.54 1.52
CA GLN A 85 -4.51 10.01 0.48
C GLN A 85 -4.80 8.90 -0.55
N ASP A 86 -3.76 8.27 -1.08
CA ASP A 86 -3.89 7.18 -2.06
C ASP A 86 -4.68 5.99 -1.48
N LYS A 87 -4.42 5.62 -0.23
CA LYS A 87 -5.21 4.57 0.46
C LYS A 87 -6.69 4.96 0.59
N ALA A 88 -6.99 6.23 0.84
CA ALA A 88 -8.36 6.70 0.94
C ALA A 88 -9.07 6.63 -0.43
N GLN A 89 -8.41 7.10 -1.50
CA GLN A 89 -8.93 7.06 -2.87
C GLN A 89 -9.17 5.62 -3.35
N ARG A 90 -8.21 4.71 -3.13
CA ARG A 90 -8.38 3.28 -3.47
C ARG A 90 -9.57 2.66 -2.76
N ARG A 91 -9.77 2.97 -1.47
CA ARG A 91 -10.92 2.46 -0.70
C ARG A 91 -12.24 3.03 -1.21
N GLU A 92 -12.27 4.28 -1.64
CA GLU A 92 -13.44 4.91 -2.25
C GLU A 92 -13.79 4.27 -3.59
N ALA A 93 -12.80 4.09 -4.48
CA ALA A 93 -12.99 3.41 -5.76
C ALA A 93 -13.53 1.97 -5.58
N LEU A 94 -13.01 1.21 -4.60
CA LEU A 94 -13.52 -0.13 -4.30
C LEU A 94 -14.96 -0.12 -3.79
N ARG A 95 -15.34 0.87 -2.97
CA ARG A 95 -16.74 1.03 -2.53
C ARG A 95 -17.65 1.32 -3.71
N GLU A 96 -17.21 2.16 -4.63
CA GLU A 96 -17.98 2.50 -5.81
C GLU A 96 -18.16 1.30 -6.75
N LEU A 97 -17.11 0.53 -7.00
CA LEU A 97 -17.20 -0.73 -7.75
C LEU A 97 -18.17 -1.73 -7.08
N THR A 98 -18.14 -1.81 -5.76
CA THR A 98 -19.05 -2.68 -5.00
C THR A 98 -20.50 -2.21 -5.14
N ARG A 99 -20.76 -0.91 -5.02
CA ARG A 99 -22.08 -0.30 -5.20
C ARG A 99 -22.63 -0.58 -6.59
N LEU A 100 -21.84 -0.32 -7.63
CA LEU A 100 -22.22 -0.57 -9.02
C LEU A 100 -22.52 -2.06 -9.27
N SER A 101 -21.72 -2.96 -8.69
CA SER A 101 -21.93 -4.41 -8.83
C SER A 101 -23.23 -4.89 -8.18
N GLN A 102 -23.62 -4.28 -7.05
CA GLN A 102 -24.90 -4.54 -6.37
C GLN A 102 -26.09 -3.98 -7.16
N GLU A 103 -25.98 -2.75 -7.68
CA GLU A 103 -27.03 -2.13 -8.50
C GLU A 103 -27.31 -2.91 -9.78
N LEU A 104 -26.25 -3.42 -10.42
CA LEU A 104 -26.32 -4.26 -11.60
C LEU A 104 -26.68 -5.72 -11.28
N ARG A 105 -26.88 -6.07 -10.00
CA ARG A 105 -27.18 -7.43 -9.53
C ARG A 105 -26.20 -8.48 -10.06
N LEU A 106 -24.93 -8.11 -10.24
CA LEU A 106 -23.93 -9.02 -10.81
C LEU A 106 -23.67 -10.24 -9.90
N TYR A 107 -23.92 -10.10 -8.60
CA TYR A 107 -23.84 -11.20 -7.64
C TYR A 107 -25.07 -12.12 -7.62
N ASP A 108 -26.19 -11.67 -8.18
CA ASP A 108 -27.45 -12.44 -8.23
C ASP A 108 -27.62 -13.15 -9.59
N LEU A 109 -26.62 -13.07 -10.47
CA LEU A 109 -26.59 -13.83 -11.72
C LEU A 109 -26.56 -15.31 -11.40
N ASP A 110 -27.67 -15.99 -11.67
CA ASP A 110 -27.71 -17.45 -11.63
C ASP A 110 -26.84 -18.02 -12.76
N LEU A 111 -25.65 -18.50 -12.39
CA LEU A 111 -24.71 -19.15 -13.30
C LEU A 111 -25.31 -20.41 -13.96
N SER A 112 -26.43 -20.94 -13.47
CA SER A 112 -27.16 -22.04 -14.11
C SER A 112 -27.99 -21.59 -15.33
N THR A 113 -28.29 -20.29 -15.43
CA THR A 113 -29.03 -19.71 -16.56
C THR A 113 -28.09 -19.27 -17.70
N ILE A 114 -26.81 -19.02 -17.41
CA ILE A 114 -25.82 -18.69 -18.43
C ILE A 114 -25.48 -19.98 -19.19
N LYS A 115 -26.09 -20.16 -20.37
CA LYS A 115 -25.63 -21.15 -21.36
C LYS A 115 -24.24 -20.75 -21.85
N LEU A 116 -23.22 -21.14 -21.11
CA LEU A 116 -21.83 -21.06 -21.54
C LEU A 116 -21.68 -22.02 -22.72
N LYS A 117 -21.67 -21.49 -23.96
CA LYS A 117 -21.23 -22.25 -25.14
C LYS A 117 -19.83 -22.77 -24.84
N ARG A 118 -19.55 -24.04 -25.12
CA ARG A 118 -18.17 -24.55 -25.02
C ARG A 118 -17.31 -23.79 -26.03
N LEU A 119 -16.04 -23.56 -25.73
CA LEU A 119 -15.13 -22.78 -26.58
C LEU A 119 -15.10 -23.28 -28.05
N ALA A 120 -15.30 -24.57 -28.26
CA ALA A 120 -15.39 -25.20 -29.59
C ALA A 120 -16.66 -24.83 -30.40
N GLU A 121 -17.67 -24.23 -29.77
CA GLU A 121 -18.96 -23.83 -30.38
C GLU A 121 -18.97 -22.33 -30.77
N PHE A 122 -17.86 -21.60 -30.52
CA PHE A 122 -17.70 -20.18 -30.85
C PHE A 122 -17.02 -19.94 -32.21
N ASP A 123 -16.28 -20.92 -32.73
CA ASP A 123 -15.54 -20.79 -34.00
C ASP A 123 -16.43 -20.96 -35.26
N GLU A 124 -17.72 -21.32 -35.11
CA GLU A 124 -18.64 -21.56 -36.24
C GLU A 124 -19.46 -20.34 -36.70
N GLU A 125 -19.44 -19.21 -35.97
CA GLU A 125 -20.28 -18.04 -36.29
C GLU A 125 -19.53 -16.88 -37.00
N VAL A 126 -18.32 -17.12 -37.50
CA VAL A 126 -17.59 -16.16 -38.35
C VAL A 126 -17.47 -16.69 -39.78
N GLU A 127 -18.55 -16.59 -40.54
CA GLU A 127 -18.49 -16.48 -42.00
C GLU A 127 -18.90 -15.05 -42.43
N PRO A 128 -18.32 -14.53 -43.53
CA PRO A 128 -18.14 -13.11 -43.82
C PRO A 128 -19.41 -12.30 -44.15
#